data_AF-A0A392SB41-F1
#
_entry.id   AF-A0A392SB41-F1
#
_cell.length_a   1.000
_cell.length_b   1.000
_cell.length_c   1.000
_cell.angle_alpha   90.00
_cell.angle_beta   90.00
_cell.angle_gamma   90.00
#
_symmetry.space_group_name_H-M   'P 1'
#
loop_
_entity.id
_entity.type
_entity.pdbx_description
1 polymer ?
#
loop_
_entity_poly.entity_id
_entity_poly.type
_entity_poly.pdbx_seq_one_letter_code
_entity_poly.pdbx_strand_id
1 'polypeptide(L)' 'YKVGKTDQESHTAITEFDRTEKDITPMGGFPHYGIVKHDYLMIKGCCVGPKKRVVTLRQS' A
#
# COMPACT_ATOMS: atom_id res chain seq x y z
N TYR A 1 6.82 -6.58 -4.51
CA TYR A 1 5.35 -6.70 -4.45
C TYR A 1 5.01 -7.29 -3.09
N LYS A 2 3.99 -6.76 -2.43
CA LYS A 2 3.70 -7.04 -1.01
C LYS A 2 2.19 -6.99 -0.79
N VAL A 3 1.69 -7.83 0.11
CA VAL A 3 0.35 -7.70 0.71
C VAL A 3 0.58 -7.21 2.13
N GLY A 4 0.07 -6.03 2.44
CA GLY A 4 0.09 -5.49 3.79
C GLY A 4 -1.27 -5.70 4.43
N LYS A 5 -1.28 -6.26 5.63
CA LYS A 5 -2.51 -6.55 6.38
C LYS A 5 -2.54 -5.74 7.67
N THR A 6 -3.63 -5.04 7.93
CA THR A 6 -3.82 -4.28 9.17
C THR A 6 -3.58 -5.17 10.39
N ASP A 7 -3.00 -4.59 11.44
CA ASP A 7 -2.61 -5.26 12.69
C ASP A 7 -1.48 -6.31 12.57
N GLN A 8 -0.80 -6.36 11.42
CA GLN A 8 0.41 -7.16 11.23
C GLN A 8 1.60 -6.26 10.89
N GLU A 9 2.82 -6.71 11.23
CA GLU A 9 4.05 -6.02 10.82
C GLU A 9 4.16 -5.83 9.30
N SER A 10 3.49 -6.69 8.53
CA SER A 10 3.38 -6.60 7.08
C SER A 10 2.71 -5.32 6.57
N HIS A 11 1.95 -4.60 7.42
CA HIS A 11 1.34 -3.31 7.07
C HIS A 11 2.35 -2.17 6.94
N THR A 12 3.46 -2.26 7.66
CA THR A 12 4.49 -1.21 7.64
C THR A 12 5.35 -1.30 6.37
N ALA A 13 6.08 -0.23 6.07
CA ALA A 13 7.05 -0.19 4.98
C ALA A 13 8.47 -0.62 5.43
N ILE A 14 8.58 -1.41 6.50
CA ILE A 14 9.84 -1.99 6.98
C ILE A 14 10.33 -3.08 6.03
N THR A 15 11.66 -3.20 5.90
CA THR A 15 12.34 -4.29 5.18
C THR A 15 13.48 -4.86 6.02
N GLU A 16 14.01 -6.03 5.67
CA GLU A 16 15.13 -6.64 6.41
C GLU A 16 16.38 -5.76 6.43
N PHE A 17 16.61 -4.99 5.37
CA PHE A 17 17.75 -4.08 5.22
C PHE A 17 17.50 -2.69 5.83
N ASP A 18 16.25 -2.27 5.91
CA ASP A 18 15.84 -0.98 6.48
C ASP A 18 14.76 -1.20 7.54
N ARG A 19 15.22 -1.21 8.79
CA ARG A 19 14.43 -1.43 10.01
C ARG A 19 13.75 -0.17 10.53
N THR A 20 13.79 0.94 9.80
CA THR A 20 13.14 2.17 10.23
C THR A 20 11.63 1.97 10.23
N GLU A 21 11.00 2.19 11.39
CA GLU A 21 9.55 2.15 11.53
C GLU A 21 8.92 3.26 10.68
N LYS A 22 8.22 2.85 9.63
CA LYS A 22 7.56 3.75 8.70
C LYS A 22 6.29 3.10 8.17
N ASP A 23 5.23 3.89 8.08
CA ASP A 23 3.99 3.45 7.47
C ASP A 23 4.11 3.44 5.93
N ILE A 24 3.23 2.68 5.26
CA ILE A 24 3.12 2.69 3.80
C ILE A 24 2.64 4.06 3.27
N THR A 25 1.89 4.79 4.10
CA THR A 25 1.41 6.13 3.77
C THR A 25 2.56 7.14 3.85
N PRO A 26 2.85 7.90 2.77
CA PRO A 26 3.87 8.95 2.82
C PRO A 26 3.46 10.10 3.73
N MET A 27 4.43 10.92 4.15
CA MET A 27 4.15 12.15 4.92
C MET A 27 3.16 13.06 4.16
N GLY A 28 2.05 13.40 4.81
CA GLY A 28 0.95 14.16 4.19
C GLY A 28 -0.08 13.33 3.41
N GLY A 29 0.11 12.01 3.34
CA GLY A 29 -0.83 11.10 2.68
C GLY A 29 -0.70 11.04 1.16
N PHE A 30 -1.45 10.14 0.55
CA PHE A 30 -1.53 10.06 -0.90
C PHE A 30 -2.36 11.23 -1.46
N PRO A 31 -1.87 12.01 -2.44
CA PRO A 31 -2.60 13.16 -2.97
C PRO A 31 -3.99 12.77 -3.46
N HIS A 32 -5.02 13.47 -3.01
CA HIS A 32 -6.44 13.21 -3.29
C HIS A 32 -7.00 11.85 -2.82
N TYR A 33 -6.25 11.07 -2.04
CA TYR A 33 -6.69 9.81 -1.44
C TYR A 33 -6.66 9.86 0.09
N GLY A 34 -5.53 10.28 0.67
CA GLY A 34 -5.33 10.37 2.12
C GLY A 34 -4.49 9.21 2.65
N ILE A 35 -4.82 8.78 3.88
CA ILE A 35 -4.06 7.79 4.66
C ILE A 35 -4.63 6.38 4.42
N VAL A 36 -3.75 5.39 4.26
CA VAL A 36 -4.14 3.99 4.09
C VAL A 36 -4.25 3.34 5.47
N LYS A 37 -5.48 3.10 5.93
CA LYS A 37 -5.75 2.49 7.26
C LYS A 37 -6.02 0.99 7.23
N HIS A 38 -6.34 0.45 6.06
CA HIS A 38 -6.74 -0.94 5.86
C HIS A 38 -5.66 -1.72 5.11
N ASP A 39 -5.93 -3.00 4.88
CA ASP A 39 -5.14 -3.88 4.03
C ASP A 39 -4.85 -3.22 2.67
N TYR A 40 -3.65 -3.45 2.16
CA TYR A 40 -3.24 -2.92 0.87
C TYR A 40 -2.45 -3.96 0.07
N LEU A 41 -2.41 -3.72 -1.24
CA LEU A 41 -1.68 -4.56 -2.18
C LEU A 41 -0.76 -3.71 -3.04
N MET A 42 0.50 -4.12 -3.11
CA MET A 42 1.54 -3.46 -3.91
C MET A 42 1.78 -4.26 -5.19
N ILE A 43 1.20 -3.80 -6.30
CA ILE A 43 1.36 -4.39 -7.64
C ILE A 43 2.61 -3.86 -8.36
N LYS A 44 3.03 -4.58 -9.40
CA LYS A 44 4.09 -4.13 -10.31
C LYS A 44 3.58 -3.07 -11.27
N GLY A 45 4.32 -1.97 -11.37
CA GLY A 45 4.08 -0.95 -12.39
C GLY A 45 2.79 -0.17 -12.17
N CYS A 46 2.13 0.20 -13.27
CA CYS A 46 0.96 1.08 -13.26
C CYS A 46 -0.35 0.30 -13.07
N CYS A 47 -1.31 0.91 -12.36
CA CYS A 47 -2.70 0.47 -12.32
C CYS A 47 -3.55 1.36 -13.23
N VAL A 48 -4.59 0.81 -13.84
CA VAL A 48 -5.50 1.58 -14.71
C VAL A 48 -6.48 2.43 -13.87
N GLY A 49 -6.45 3.74 -14.09
CA GLY A 49 -7.43 4.69 -13.56
C GLY A 49 -6.95 5.62 -12.44
N PRO A 50 -7.69 6.72 -12.17
CA PRO A 50 -7.51 7.58 -11.01
C PRO A 50 -7.61 6.84 -9.68
N LYS A 51 -7.01 7.47 -8.67
CA LYS A 51 -7.10 7.13 -7.26
C LYS A 51 -8.59 7.07 -6.82
N LYS A 52 -8.91 6.24 -5.83
CA LYS A 52 -10.28 5.94 -5.32
C LYS A 52 -11.17 5.09 -6.23
N ARG A 53 -10.74 4.77 -7.45
CA ARG A 53 -11.50 3.84 -8.31
C ARG A 53 -11.38 2.41 -7.80
N VAL A 54 -12.50 1.69 -7.79
CA VAL A 54 -12.53 0.25 -7.52
C VAL A 54 -11.79 -0.49 -8.63
N VAL A 55 -10.86 -1.36 -8.26
CA VAL A 55 -10.09 -2.21 -9.18
C VAL A 55 -10.39 -3.66 -8.87
N THR A 56 -10.71 -4.45 -9.89
CA THR A 56 -10.90 -5.91 -9.76
C THR A 56 -9.65 -6.63 -10.23
N LEU A 57 -9.07 -7.46 -9.37
CA LEU A 57 -7.93 -8.34 -9.71
C LEU A 57 -8.47 -9.72 -10.11
N ARG A 58 -7.95 -10.29 -11.21
CA ARG A 58 -8.29 -11.64 -11.66
C ARG A 58 -7.02 -12.48 -11.73
N GLN A 59 -7.13 -13.76 -11.39
CA GLN A 59 -6.08 -14.72 -11.70
C GLN A 59 -5.92 -14.84 -13.22
N SER A 60 -4.66 -14.92 -13.68
CA SER A 60 -4.35 -15.18 -15.08
C SER A 60 -4.84 -16.55 -15.49
#